data_AF-A0A651DEY2-F1
#
_entry.id   AF-A0A651DEY2-F1
#
_cell.length_a   1.000
_cell.length_b   1.000
_cell.length_c   1.000
_cell.angle_alpha   90.00
_cell.angle_beta   90.00
_cell.angle_gamma   90.00
#
_symmetry.space_group_name_H-M   'P 1'
#
loop_
_entity.id
_entity.type
_entity.pdbx_description
1 polymer ?
#
loop_
_entity_poly.entity_id
_entity_poly.type
_entity_poly.pdbx_seq_one_letter_code
_entity_poly.pdbx_strand_id
1 'polypeptide(L)'
;MPRWWIATRNIAYKMKVGVSSFLLRIFLRRVTGRMAIRGLIPLIAGPLYALWNAIIVWRIMNEARLRTLGPFAVEDLLRQLSGEGERPGPEAVEVILHGVGEMLMRGHDAHPNQVLLLSRLRQDFDYESEAIDVDWERQRTTLRSLESGEQEAALNLLTLSSILGRRTYRQQKKFLREAHADCGLTLKPERLRHLRTKLKQGRTITPDDYASVR
;
A
#
# COMPACT_ATOMS: atom_id res chain seq x y z
N MET A 1 6.10 12.62 20.51
CA MET A 1 7.35 12.48 19.73
C MET A 1 7.86 13.86 19.34
N PRO A 2 9.17 14.15 19.44
CA PRO A 2 9.66 15.51 19.21
C PRO A 2 9.56 15.92 17.74
N ARG A 3 8.94 17.08 17.45
CA ARG A 3 8.75 17.62 16.08
C ARG A 3 10.07 17.78 15.31
N TRP A 4 11.17 18.01 16.02
CA TRP A 4 12.51 18.14 15.43
C TRP A 4 13.04 16.81 14.84
N TRP A 5 12.58 15.66 15.34
CA TRP A 5 13.01 14.33 14.87
C TRP A 5 12.53 14.00 13.45
N ILE A 6 11.33 14.48 13.09
CA ILE A 6 10.76 14.31 11.75
C ILE A 6 11.50 15.22 10.75
N ALA A 7 11.84 16.44 11.19
CA ALA A 7 12.63 17.38 10.39
C ALA A 7 14.06 16.86 10.15
N THR A 8 14.76 16.37 11.18
CA THR A 8 16.08 15.75 11.02
C THR A 8 16.04 14.51 10.15
N ARG A 9 14.98 13.69 10.19
CA ARG A 9 14.88 12.52 9.28
C ARG A 9 14.69 12.92 7.82
N ASN A 10 13.90 13.96 7.55
CA ASN A 10 13.72 14.51 6.20
C ASN A 10 14.99 15.18 5.67
N ILE A 11 15.66 15.95 6.52
CA ILE A 11 16.94 16.59 6.21
C ILE A 11 18.01 15.51 6.01
N ALA A 12 18.13 14.53 6.90
CA ALA A 12 19.10 13.43 6.78
C ALA A 12 18.86 12.58 5.53
N TYR A 13 17.62 12.39 5.07
CA TYR A 13 17.33 11.69 3.83
C TYR A 13 17.75 12.51 2.59
N LYS A 14 17.41 13.81 2.54
CA LYS A 14 17.85 14.72 1.46
C LYS A 14 19.37 14.95 1.49
N MET A 15 19.95 14.99 2.68
CA MET A 15 21.37 15.15 2.92
C MET A 15 22.12 13.87 2.57
N LYS A 16 21.61 12.67 2.88
CA LYS A 16 22.21 11.41 2.42
C LYS A 16 22.36 11.36 0.91
N VAL A 17 21.37 11.88 0.18
CA VAL A 17 21.38 11.96 -1.29
C VAL A 17 22.38 13.01 -1.81
N GLY A 18 22.45 14.19 -1.19
CA GLY A 18 23.43 15.23 -1.57
C GLY A 18 24.87 14.87 -1.17
N VAL A 19 25.04 14.29 0.01
CA VAL A 19 26.31 13.86 0.60
C VAL A 19 26.86 12.66 -0.14
N SER A 20 26.06 11.70 -0.61
CA SER A 20 26.60 10.60 -1.43
C SER A 20 27.08 11.08 -2.81
N SER A 21 26.41 12.06 -3.42
CA SER A 21 26.91 12.72 -4.65
C SER A 21 28.19 13.53 -4.39
N PHE A 22 28.27 14.21 -3.25
CA PHE A 22 29.44 15.00 -2.84
C PHE A 22 30.64 14.12 -2.46
N LEU A 23 30.40 13.05 -1.71
CA LEU A 23 31.42 12.05 -1.35
C LEU A 23 31.89 11.29 -2.58
N LEU A 24 31.01 10.97 -3.54
CA LEU A 24 31.41 10.38 -4.80
C LEU A 24 32.32 11.32 -5.60
N ARG A 25 32.03 12.64 -5.64
CA ARG A 25 32.92 13.64 -6.23
C ARG A 25 34.27 13.73 -5.52
N ILE A 26 34.27 13.71 -4.18
CA ILE A 26 35.51 13.75 -3.39
C ILE A 26 36.33 12.48 -3.63
N PHE A 27 35.68 11.32 -3.69
CA PHE A 27 36.31 10.04 -3.93
C PHE A 27 36.90 9.97 -5.35
N LEU A 28 36.14 10.39 -6.38
CA LEU A 28 36.65 10.53 -7.75
C LEU A 28 37.85 11.50 -7.81
N ARG A 29 37.78 12.62 -7.09
CA ARG A 29 38.87 13.61 -7.03
C ARG A 29 40.12 13.07 -6.33
N ARG A 30 39.96 12.12 -5.40
CA ARG A 30 41.06 11.57 -4.59
C ARG A 30 41.68 10.31 -5.21
N VAL A 31 40.91 9.52 -5.95
CA VAL A 31 41.39 8.28 -6.60
C VAL A 31 41.88 8.52 -8.02
N THR A 32 41.42 9.56 -8.71
CA THR A 32 41.75 9.80 -10.13
C THR A 32 42.68 11.02 -10.27
N GLY A 33 43.97 10.75 -10.50
CA GLY A 33 45.08 11.71 -10.45
C GLY A 33 44.99 12.94 -11.37
N ARG A 34 45.89 13.91 -11.12
CA ARG A 34 45.90 15.33 -11.53
C ARG A 34 45.65 15.69 -13.02
N MET A 35 45.73 14.75 -13.97
CA MET A 35 45.55 15.05 -15.41
C MET A 35 44.21 14.60 -16.03
N ALA A 36 43.55 13.54 -15.54
CA ALA A 36 42.28 13.07 -16.10
C ALA A 36 41.07 13.95 -15.71
N ILE A 37 41.28 14.90 -14.80
CA ILE A 37 40.27 15.68 -14.07
C ILE A 37 39.48 16.67 -14.95
N ARG A 38 40.07 17.25 -16.01
CA ARG A 38 39.40 18.34 -16.75
C ARG A 38 38.34 17.86 -17.77
N GLY A 39 38.54 16.70 -18.40
CA GLY A 39 37.61 16.16 -19.40
C GLY A 39 36.64 15.11 -18.85
N LEU A 40 37.07 14.28 -17.90
CA LEU A 40 36.31 13.11 -17.48
C LEU A 40 35.19 13.44 -16.48
N ILE A 41 35.40 14.45 -15.62
CA ILE A 41 34.39 14.86 -14.62
C ILE A 41 33.11 15.37 -15.29
N PRO A 42 33.16 16.30 -16.27
CA PRO A 42 31.95 16.71 -17.01
C PRO A 42 31.26 15.54 -17.73
N LEU A 43 32.06 14.63 -18.32
CA LEU A 43 31.56 13.47 -19.06
C LEU A 43 30.79 12.48 -18.18
N ILE A 44 31.22 12.24 -16.94
CA ILE A 44 30.55 11.33 -16.00
C ILE A 44 29.44 12.04 -15.21
N ALA A 45 29.61 13.33 -14.90
CA ALA A 45 28.64 14.08 -14.11
C ALA A 45 27.27 14.15 -14.79
N GLY A 46 27.21 14.43 -16.10
CA GLY A 46 25.96 14.51 -16.86
C GLY A 46 25.11 13.23 -16.78
N PRO A 47 25.64 12.06 -17.18
CA PRO A 47 24.95 10.77 -17.09
C PRO A 47 24.54 10.41 -15.65
N LEU A 48 25.39 10.69 -14.66
CA LEU A 48 25.06 10.44 -13.25
C LEU A 48 23.86 11.29 -12.79
N TYR A 49 23.82 12.57 -13.18
CA TYR A 49 22.67 13.43 -12.91
C TYR A 49 21.40 12.95 -13.62
N ALA A 50 21.52 12.56 -14.89
CA ALA A 50 20.39 12.02 -15.66
C ALA A 50 19.84 10.74 -15.01
N LEU A 51 20.71 9.84 -14.56
CA LEU A 51 20.31 8.61 -13.86
C LEU A 51 19.58 8.92 -12.56
N TRP A 52 20.10 9.85 -11.76
CA TRP A 52 19.46 10.22 -10.50
C TRP A 52 18.11 10.90 -10.71
N ASN A 53 18.01 11.81 -11.70
CA ASN A 53 16.75 12.42 -12.10
C ASN A 53 15.75 11.38 -12.60
N ALA A 54 16.18 10.42 -13.42
CA ALA A 54 15.33 9.34 -13.88
C ALA A 54 14.78 8.51 -12.70
N ILE A 55 15.62 8.18 -11.71
CA ILE A 55 15.19 7.47 -10.49
C ILE A 55 14.15 8.28 -9.69
N ILE A 56 14.39 9.59 -9.51
CA ILE A 56 13.45 10.48 -8.80
C ILE A 56 12.12 10.55 -9.55
N VAL A 57 12.16 10.86 -10.85
CA VAL A 57 10.97 10.97 -11.69
C VAL A 57 10.20 9.66 -11.69
N TRP A 58 10.88 8.53 -11.85
CA TRP A 58 10.25 7.21 -11.79
C TRP A 58 9.56 6.96 -10.44
N ARG A 59 10.16 7.37 -9.31
CA ARG A 59 9.52 7.25 -7.99
C ARG A 59 8.30 8.15 -7.85
N ILE A 60 8.39 9.42 -8.26
CA ILE A 60 7.30 10.39 -8.19
C ILE A 60 6.14 9.92 -9.07
N MET A 61 6.43 9.50 -10.31
CA MET A 61 5.43 9.03 -11.26
C MET A 61 4.70 7.79 -10.74
N ASN A 62 5.41 6.83 -10.16
CA ASN A 62 4.78 5.64 -9.57
C ASN A 62 3.85 5.98 -8.39
N GLU A 63 4.20 6.97 -7.57
CA GLU A 63 3.38 7.39 -6.44
C GLU A 63 2.16 8.20 -6.90
N ALA A 64 2.35 9.10 -7.88
CA ALA A 64 1.26 9.82 -8.53
C ALA A 64 0.27 8.85 -9.18
N ARG A 65 0.77 7.86 -9.95
CA ARG A 65 -0.06 6.85 -10.61
C ARG A 65 -0.89 6.05 -9.62
N LEU A 66 -0.34 5.68 -8.47
CA LEU A 66 -1.10 4.98 -7.43
C LEU A 66 -2.19 5.87 -6.82
N ARG A 67 -1.93 7.17 -6.61
CA ARG A 67 -2.92 8.11 -6.09
C ARG A 67 -4.03 8.44 -7.10
N THR A 68 -3.71 8.48 -8.39
CA THR A 68 -4.71 8.75 -9.45
C THR A 68 -5.58 7.55 -9.77
N LEU A 69 -5.00 6.34 -9.79
CA LEU A 69 -5.74 5.09 -10.05
C LEU A 69 -6.49 4.57 -8.81
N GLY A 70 -6.10 5.04 -7.63
CA GLY A 70 -6.68 4.64 -6.35
C GLY A 70 -8.21 4.78 -6.28
N PRO A 71 -8.78 5.96 -6.56
CA PRO A 71 -10.22 6.17 -6.54
C PRO A 71 -10.99 5.20 -7.44
N PHE A 72 -10.52 4.98 -8.67
CA PHE A 72 -11.14 4.03 -9.59
C PHE A 72 -11.12 2.60 -9.04
N ALA A 73 -10.00 2.19 -8.44
CA ALA A 73 -9.92 0.88 -7.80
C ALA A 73 -10.84 0.77 -6.58
N VAL A 74 -11.02 1.84 -5.80
CA VAL A 74 -12.00 1.87 -4.71
C VAL A 74 -13.42 1.73 -5.25
N GLU A 75 -13.76 2.42 -6.33
CA GLU A 75 -15.08 2.34 -6.95
C GLU A 75 -15.35 0.96 -7.56
N ASP A 76 -14.35 0.33 -8.21
CA ASP A 76 -14.43 -1.05 -8.68
C ASP A 76 -14.72 -2.01 -7.50
N LEU A 77 -14.02 -1.86 -6.38
CA LEU A 77 -14.21 -2.69 -5.18
C LEU A 77 -15.60 -2.54 -4.56
N LEU A 78 -16.09 -1.31 -4.45
CA LEU A 78 -17.41 -1.03 -3.88
C LEU A 78 -18.54 -1.53 -4.79
N ARG A 79 -18.36 -1.43 -6.11
CA ARG A 79 -19.28 -2.00 -7.08
C ARG A 79 -19.32 -3.52 -6.99
N GLN A 80 -18.19 -4.19 -6.81
CA GLN A 80 -18.15 -5.65 -6.60
C GLN A 80 -18.88 -6.05 -5.31
N LEU A 81 -18.73 -5.28 -4.22
CA LEU A 81 -19.46 -5.48 -2.96
C LEU A 81 -20.97 -5.27 -3.08
N SER A 82 -21.39 -4.31 -3.93
CA SER A 82 -22.77 -3.83 -3.95
C SER A 82 -23.61 -4.37 -5.12
N GLY A 83 -22.98 -4.88 -6.18
CA GLY A 83 -23.62 -5.04 -7.49
C GLY A 83 -23.48 -6.40 -8.20
N GLU A 84 -22.59 -7.30 -7.78
CA GLU A 84 -22.38 -8.59 -8.48
C GLU A 84 -22.80 -9.84 -7.66
N GLY A 85 -23.25 -9.66 -6.41
CA GLY A 85 -23.70 -10.74 -5.54
C GLY A 85 -24.71 -10.30 -4.49
N GLU A 86 -25.04 -11.22 -3.57
CA GLU A 86 -25.85 -10.90 -2.39
C GLU A 86 -25.09 -9.90 -1.52
N ARG A 87 -25.78 -8.83 -1.10
CA ARG A 87 -25.15 -7.80 -0.27
C ARG A 87 -24.66 -8.45 1.03
N PRO A 88 -23.41 -8.19 1.45
CA PRO A 88 -22.93 -8.71 2.72
C PRO A 88 -23.86 -8.23 3.85
N GLY A 89 -24.16 -9.14 4.77
CA GLY A 89 -24.94 -8.85 5.95
C GLY A 89 -24.28 -7.80 6.84
N PRO A 90 -25.02 -7.24 7.81
CA PRO A 90 -24.52 -6.18 8.68
C PRO A 90 -23.27 -6.62 9.48
N GLU A 91 -23.20 -7.88 9.92
CA GLU A 91 -22.04 -8.43 10.63
C GLU A 91 -20.79 -8.50 9.73
N ALA A 92 -20.96 -8.89 8.46
CA ALA A 92 -19.86 -8.95 7.50
C ALA A 92 -19.34 -7.55 7.17
N VAL A 93 -20.23 -6.57 7.04
CA VAL A 93 -19.88 -5.15 6.85
C VAL A 93 -19.10 -4.60 8.04
N GLU A 94 -19.50 -4.92 9.27
CA GLU A 94 -18.79 -4.53 10.47
C GLU A 94 -17.36 -5.10 10.48
N VAL A 95 -17.21 -6.40 10.25
CA VAL A 95 -15.89 -7.06 10.16
C VAL A 95 -15.02 -6.43 9.07
N ILE A 96 -15.61 -6.10 7.92
CA ILE A 96 -14.95 -5.40 6.82
C ILE A 96 -14.43 -4.02 7.27
N LEU A 97 -15.29 -3.19 7.86
CA LEU A 97 -14.94 -1.82 8.26
C LEU A 97 -13.83 -1.81 9.31
N HIS A 98 -13.99 -2.64 10.34
CA HIS A 98 -13.00 -2.77 11.41
C HIS A 98 -11.69 -3.38 10.90
N GLY A 99 -11.75 -4.38 10.02
CA GLY A 99 -10.56 -4.98 9.44
C GLY A 99 -9.81 -4.04 8.48
N VAL A 100 -10.52 -3.22 7.69
CA VAL A 100 -9.90 -2.17 6.86
C VAL A 100 -9.31 -1.06 7.73
N GLY A 101 -9.99 -0.68 8.82
CA GLY A 101 -9.47 0.24 9.84
C GLY A 101 -8.18 -0.28 10.48
N GLU A 102 -8.16 -1.56 10.88
CA GLU A 102 -6.98 -2.21 11.43
C GLU A 102 -5.84 -2.33 10.39
N MET A 103 -6.18 -2.62 9.13
CA MET A 103 -5.21 -2.59 8.03
C MET A 103 -4.56 -1.21 7.88
N LEU A 104 -5.37 -0.15 7.96
CA LEU A 104 -4.91 1.23 7.89
C LEU A 104 -4.00 1.56 9.08
N MET A 105 -4.37 1.20 10.30
CA MET A 105 -3.58 1.47 11.52
C MET A 105 -2.27 0.70 11.57
N ARG A 106 -2.26 -0.58 11.17
CA ARG A 106 -1.04 -1.39 11.01
C ARG A 106 -0.16 -0.89 9.85
N GLY A 107 -0.71 -0.08 8.96
CA GLY A 107 0.01 0.67 7.96
C GLY A 107 0.60 1.94 8.58
N HIS A 108 1.92 2.01 8.74
CA HIS A 108 2.59 3.18 9.33
C HIS A 108 2.33 4.53 8.62
N ASP A 109 1.70 4.52 7.44
CA ASP A 109 1.25 5.71 6.72
C ASP A 109 -0.20 5.50 6.30
N ALA A 110 -1.10 6.38 6.75
CA ALA A 110 -2.49 6.40 6.28
C ALA A 110 -2.52 6.89 4.82
N HIS A 111 -2.51 5.94 3.87
CA HIS A 111 -2.49 6.29 2.46
C HIS A 111 -3.86 6.85 2.02
N PRO A 112 -3.92 7.94 1.22
CA PRO A 112 -5.18 8.55 0.82
C PRO A 112 -6.21 7.58 0.25
N ASN A 113 -5.77 6.60 -0.55
CA ASN A 113 -6.68 5.60 -1.13
C ASN A 113 -7.29 4.65 -0.10
N GLN A 114 -6.56 4.31 0.98
CA GLN A 114 -7.10 3.45 2.04
C GLN A 114 -8.08 4.22 2.92
N VAL A 115 -7.78 5.50 3.19
CA VAL A 115 -8.71 6.42 3.86
C VAL A 115 -9.98 6.61 3.02
N LEU A 116 -9.83 6.80 1.71
CA LEU A 116 -10.95 6.92 0.77
C LEU A 116 -11.82 5.65 0.79
N LEU A 117 -11.21 4.46 0.69
CA LEU A 117 -11.94 3.19 0.80
C LEU A 117 -12.77 3.13 2.08
N LEU A 118 -12.13 3.41 3.23
CA LEU A 118 -12.82 3.33 4.52
C LEU A 118 -13.97 4.35 4.62
N SER A 119 -13.76 5.58 4.14
CA SER A 119 -14.80 6.61 4.12
C SER A 119 -15.99 6.23 3.24
N ARG A 120 -15.73 5.64 2.07
CA ARG A 120 -16.79 5.20 1.15
C ARG A 120 -17.53 3.99 1.67
N LEU A 121 -16.83 3.00 2.26
CA LEU A 121 -17.48 1.87 2.92
C LEU A 121 -18.44 2.34 4.03
N ARG A 122 -18.00 3.30 4.86
CA ARG A 122 -18.85 3.85 5.92
C ARG A 122 -20.10 4.53 5.34
N GLN A 123 -19.93 5.28 4.26
CA GLN A 123 -21.03 6.00 3.61
C GLN A 123 -22.01 5.04 2.89
N ASP A 124 -21.51 4.09 2.12
CA ASP A 124 -22.32 3.20 1.28
C ASP A 124 -23.16 2.22 2.11
N PHE A 125 -22.67 1.84 3.30
CA PHE A 125 -23.36 0.94 4.22
C PHE A 125 -24.07 1.66 5.39
N ASP A 126 -24.18 3.00 5.34
CA ASP A 126 -24.83 3.81 6.38
C ASP A 126 -24.36 3.45 7.81
N TYR A 127 -23.05 3.22 7.96
CA TYR A 127 -22.49 2.75 9.23
C TYR A 127 -22.34 3.92 10.19
N GLU A 128 -23.37 4.11 11.01
CA GLU A 128 -23.54 5.21 11.97
C GLU A 128 -22.70 5.08 13.25
N SER A 129 -22.03 3.96 13.49
CA SER A 129 -21.23 3.79 14.72
C SER A 129 -20.13 4.84 14.84
N GLU A 130 -20.07 5.51 15.99
CA GLU A 130 -19.12 6.59 16.27
C GLU A 130 -17.66 6.11 16.27
N ALA A 131 -17.41 4.83 16.55
CA ALA A 131 -16.06 4.30 16.68
C ALA A 131 -15.85 3.05 15.82
N ILE A 132 -14.95 3.15 14.84
CA ILE A 132 -14.30 1.98 14.25
C ILE A 132 -13.32 1.48 15.30
N ASP A 133 -13.73 0.47 16.05
CA ASP A 133 -12.89 -0.20 17.04
C ASP A 133 -11.74 -0.94 16.33
N VAL A 134 -10.52 -0.65 16.73
CA VAL A 134 -9.32 -1.26 16.16
C VAL A 134 -9.02 -2.61 16.87
N ASP A 135 -9.86 -3.03 17.81
CA ASP A 135 -9.80 -4.35 18.43
C ASP A 135 -10.23 -5.46 17.45
N TRP A 136 -9.24 -6.00 16.74
CA TRP A 136 -9.43 -7.13 15.84
C TRP A 136 -9.82 -8.43 16.56
N GLU A 137 -9.48 -8.64 17.83
CA GLU A 137 -9.76 -9.92 18.49
C GLU A 137 -11.26 -10.19 18.59
N ARG A 138 -12.04 -9.15 18.87
CA ARG A 138 -13.50 -9.22 18.87
C ARG A 138 -14.03 -9.58 17.48
N GLN A 139 -13.58 -8.86 16.45
CA GLN A 139 -14.05 -9.03 15.08
C GLN A 139 -13.59 -10.35 14.44
N ARG A 140 -12.48 -10.92 14.93
CA ARG A 140 -11.99 -12.25 14.53
C ARG A 140 -12.99 -13.35 14.86
N THR A 141 -13.71 -13.21 15.97
CA THR A 141 -14.74 -14.18 16.37
C THR A 141 -15.93 -14.11 15.42
N THR A 142 -16.40 -12.89 15.13
CA THR A 142 -17.48 -12.64 14.15
C THR A 142 -17.09 -13.15 12.76
N LEU A 143 -15.86 -12.84 12.28
CA LEU A 143 -15.36 -13.32 10.99
C LEU A 143 -15.47 -14.84 10.85
N ARG A 144 -15.18 -15.60 11.92
CA ARG A 144 -15.24 -17.07 11.90
C ARG A 144 -16.67 -17.61 11.91
N SER A 145 -17.65 -16.86 12.41
CA SER A 145 -19.05 -17.27 12.45
C SER A 145 -19.84 -16.89 11.20
N LEU A 146 -19.30 -15.98 10.36
CA LEU A 146 -19.92 -15.61 9.09
C LEU A 146 -20.10 -16.80 8.14
N GLU A 147 -21.05 -16.67 7.21
CA GLU A 147 -21.20 -17.67 6.15
C GLU A 147 -19.96 -17.70 5.25
N SER A 148 -19.69 -18.88 4.69
CA SER A 148 -18.60 -19.14 3.75
C SER A 148 -18.41 -18.07 2.66
N GLY A 149 -19.50 -17.57 2.07
CA GLY A 149 -19.44 -16.51 1.05
C GLY A 149 -19.05 -15.15 1.60
N GLU A 150 -19.58 -14.79 2.78
CA GLU A 150 -19.28 -13.52 3.45
C GLU A 150 -17.85 -13.48 4.01
N GLN A 151 -17.35 -14.61 4.51
CA GLN A 151 -15.95 -14.76 4.93
C GLN A 151 -15.00 -14.46 3.77
N GLU A 152 -15.27 -15.05 2.61
CA GLU A 152 -14.46 -14.84 1.42
C GLU A 152 -14.56 -13.38 0.94
N ALA A 153 -15.75 -12.79 0.90
CA ALA A 153 -15.93 -11.38 0.55
C ALA A 153 -15.12 -10.45 1.48
N ALA A 154 -15.19 -10.67 2.79
CA ALA A 154 -14.43 -9.90 3.77
C ALA A 154 -12.92 -10.04 3.57
N LEU A 155 -12.41 -11.26 3.42
CA LEU A 155 -10.97 -11.52 3.24
C LEU A 155 -10.44 -10.98 1.90
N ASN A 156 -11.24 -11.05 0.85
CA ASN A 156 -10.93 -10.49 -0.46
C ASN A 156 -10.79 -8.97 -0.37
N LEU A 157 -11.74 -8.31 0.29
CA LEU A 157 -11.70 -6.88 0.48
C LEU A 157 -10.52 -6.44 1.37
N LEU A 158 -10.22 -7.18 2.44
CA LEU A 158 -9.02 -6.93 3.25
C LEU A 158 -7.75 -7.06 2.41
N THR A 159 -7.67 -8.08 1.57
CA THR A 159 -6.54 -8.29 0.64
C THR A 159 -6.39 -7.11 -0.33
N LEU A 160 -7.50 -6.65 -0.90
CA LEU A 160 -7.54 -5.53 -1.84
C LEU A 160 -7.25 -4.18 -1.16
N SER A 161 -7.71 -3.96 0.07
CA SER A 161 -7.36 -2.77 0.86
C SER A 161 -5.84 -2.66 1.09
N SER A 162 -5.15 -3.79 1.21
CA SER A 162 -3.69 -3.84 1.47
C SER A 162 -2.81 -3.42 0.29
N ILE A 163 -3.35 -3.47 -0.95
CA ILE A 163 -2.63 -3.07 -2.17
C ILE A 163 -2.82 -1.60 -2.51
N LEU A 164 -3.89 -0.98 -2.00
CA LEU A 164 -4.22 0.44 -2.21
C LEU A 164 -3.24 1.38 -1.48
N GLY A 165 -2.53 0.88 -0.47
CA GLY A 165 -1.43 1.59 0.17
C GLY A 165 -0.15 1.61 -0.67
N ARG A 166 0.77 2.53 -0.35
CA ARG A 166 2.06 2.70 -1.03
C ARG A 166 2.89 1.40 -1.10
N ARG A 167 2.90 0.66 0.00
CA ARG A 167 3.51 -0.67 0.15
C ARG A 167 2.73 -1.45 1.19
N THR A 168 2.81 -2.78 1.13
CA THR A 168 2.22 -3.64 2.17
C THR A 168 3.28 -3.95 3.22
N TYR A 169 3.07 -3.43 4.43
CA TYR A 169 3.99 -3.54 5.55
C TYR A 169 4.04 -4.96 6.14
N ARG A 170 5.10 -5.29 6.90
CA ARG A 170 5.24 -6.61 7.53
C ARG A 170 4.06 -6.92 8.47
N GLN A 171 3.60 -5.94 9.25
CA GLN A 171 2.48 -6.10 10.18
C GLN A 171 1.14 -6.32 9.44
N GLN A 172 0.87 -5.55 8.38
CA GLN A 172 -0.28 -5.78 7.49
C GLN A 172 -0.27 -7.17 6.84
N LYS A 173 0.90 -7.66 6.41
CA LYS A 173 1.03 -9.03 5.87
C LYS A 173 0.80 -10.11 6.92
N LYS A 174 1.24 -9.87 8.16
CA LYS A 174 1.01 -10.78 9.29
C LYS A 174 -0.49 -10.83 9.60
N PHE A 175 -1.12 -9.67 9.70
CA PHE A 175 -2.56 -9.50 9.87
C PHE A 175 -3.37 -10.27 8.81
N LEU A 176 -3.10 -10.04 7.53
CA LEU A 176 -3.79 -10.76 6.46
C LEU A 176 -3.62 -12.27 6.56
N ARG A 177 -2.42 -12.75 6.90
CA ARG A 177 -2.16 -14.18 7.06
C ARG A 177 -2.95 -14.78 8.21
N GLU A 178 -3.04 -14.06 9.33
CA GLU A 178 -3.84 -14.48 10.49
C GLU A 178 -5.32 -14.54 10.12
N ALA A 179 -5.87 -13.47 9.52
CA ALA A 179 -7.27 -13.42 9.11
C ALA A 179 -7.64 -14.53 8.10
N HIS A 180 -6.78 -14.83 7.13
CA HIS A 180 -7.03 -15.94 6.20
C HIS A 180 -6.96 -17.30 6.90
N ALA A 181 -5.95 -17.51 7.76
CA ALA A 181 -5.79 -18.76 8.50
C ALA A 181 -6.99 -19.03 9.43
N ASP A 182 -7.63 -17.98 9.95
CA ASP A 182 -8.82 -18.08 10.79
C ASP A 182 -10.02 -18.67 10.08
N CYS A 183 -10.12 -18.49 8.77
CA CYS A 183 -11.16 -19.07 7.93
C CYS A 183 -10.67 -20.34 7.20
N GLY A 184 -9.52 -20.90 7.60
CA GLY A 184 -8.93 -22.09 6.95
C GLY A 184 -8.31 -21.82 5.57
N LEU A 185 -8.12 -20.55 5.19
CA LEU A 185 -7.60 -20.14 3.88
C LEU A 185 -6.12 -19.78 3.94
N THR A 186 -5.42 -19.93 2.82
CA THR A 186 -3.98 -19.58 2.72
C THR A 186 -3.76 -18.36 1.84
N LEU A 187 -3.16 -17.31 2.41
CA LEU A 187 -2.77 -16.12 1.65
C LEU A 187 -1.53 -16.40 0.79
N LYS A 188 -1.70 -16.41 -0.54
CA LYS A 188 -0.59 -16.56 -1.50
C LYS A 188 0.16 -15.22 -1.68
N PRO A 189 1.46 -15.11 -1.35
CA PRO A 189 2.20 -13.84 -1.45
C PRO A 189 2.37 -13.33 -2.89
N GLU A 190 2.39 -14.25 -3.86
CA GLU A 190 2.50 -13.94 -5.29
C GLU A 190 1.28 -13.18 -5.79
N ARG A 191 0.11 -13.52 -5.25
CA ARG A 191 -1.16 -12.86 -5.54
C ARG A 191 -1.13 -11.37 -5.21
N LEU A 192 -0.63 -11.01 -4.02
CA LEU A 192 -0.48 -9.61 -3.61
C LEU A 192 0.42 -8.83 -4.58
N ARG A 193 1.46 -9.47 -5.14
CA ARG A 193 2.32 -8.84 -6.15
C ARG A 193 1.61 -8.69 -7.48
N HIS A 194 0.87 -9.71 -7.92
CA HIS A 194 0.09 -9.69 -9.15
C HIS A 194 -0.96 -8.57 -9.13
N LEU A 195 -1.80 -8.54 -8.08
CA LEU A 195 -2.85 -7.54 -7.90
C LEU A 195 -2.28 -6.12 -7.86
N ARG A 196 -1.19 -5.89 -7.13
CA ARG A 196 -0.51 -4.58 -7.11
C ARG A 196 0.03 -4.19 -8.49
N THR A 197 0.49 -5.15 -9.27
CA THR A 197 1.00 -4.89 -10.63
C THR A 197 -0.14 -4.51 -11.56
N LYS A 198 -1.26 -5.23 -11.52
CA LYS A 198 -2.48 -4.87 -12.26
C LYS A 198 -2.99 -3.47 -11.89
N LEU A 199 -3.11 -3.18 -10.59
CA LEU A 199 -3.50 -1.86 -10.09
C LEU A 199 -2.57 -0.76 -10.62
N LYS A 200 -1.26 -0.96 -10.52
CA LYS A 200 -0.28 -0.01 -11.05
C LYS A 200 -0.33 0.13 -12.56
N GLN A 201 -0.81 -0.87 -13.30
CA GLN A 201 -0.98 -0.81 -14.74
C GLN A 201 -2.31 -0.15 -15.15
N GLY A 202 -3.20 0.12 -14.21
CA GLY A 202 -4.55 0.62 -14.50
C GLY A 202 -5.45 -0.43 -15.12
N ARG A 203 -5.16 -1.72 -14.90
CA ARG A 203 -6.03 -2.81 -15.31
C ARG A 203 -7.09 -3.03 -14.24
N THR A 204 -8.32 -3.27 -14.67
CA THR A 204 -9.42 -3.68 -13.80
C THR A 204 -9.05 -4.96 -13.06
N ILE A 205 -9.35 -4.98 -11.77
CA ILE A 205 -9.17 -6.15 -10.91
C ILE A 205 -10.46 -6.96 -10.99
N THR A 206 -10.39 -8.18 -11.52
CA THR A 206 -11.56 -9.06 -11.64
C THR A 206 -11.68 -10.01 -10.44
N PRO A 207 -12.88 -10.54 -10.14
CA PRO A 207 -13.08 -11.53 -9.09
C PRO A 207 -12.09 -12.70 -9.12
N ASP A 208 -11.77 -13.21 -10.31
CA ASP A 208 -10.79 -14.29 -10.49
C ASP A 208 -9.38 -13.95 -9.96
N ASP A 209 -9.01 -12.67 -9.97
CA ASP A 209 -7.70 -12.23 -9.50
C ASP A 209 -7.56 -12.30 -7.98
N TYR A 210 -8.67 -12.20 -7.23
CA TYR A 210 -8.67 -12.12 -5.77
C TYR A 210 -9.50 -13.19 -5.04
N ALA A 211 -10.35 -13.98 -5.70
CA ALA A 211 -11.10 -15.11 -5.13
C ALA A 211 -10.19 -16.11 -4.38
N SER A 212 -10.41 -16.29 -3.08
CA SER A 212 -9.61 -17.18 -2.24
C SER A 212 -9.78 -18.63 -2.70
N VAL A 213 -8.66 -19.26 -3.13
CA VAL A 213 -8.68 -20.69 -3.43
C VAL A 213 -8.72 -21.43 -2.10
N ARG A 214 -9.82 -22.12 -1.82
CA ARG A 214 -9.94 -23.10 -0.73
C ARG A 214 -8.92 -24.21 -0.88
#